data_AF-A0A7C4TII9-F1
#
_entry.id   AF-A0A7C4TII9-F1
#
_cell.length_a   1.000
_cell.length_b   1.000
_cell.length_c   1.000
_cell.angle_alpha   90.00
_cell.angle_beta   90.00
_cell.angle_gamma   90.00
#
_symmetry.space_group_name_H-M   'P 1'
#
loop_
_entity.id
_entity.type
_entity.pdbx_description
1 polymer ?
#
loop_
_entity_poly.entity_id
_entity_poly.type
_entity_poly.pdbx_seq_one_letter_code
_entity_poly.pdbx_strand_id
1 'polypeptide(L)'
;MLRVFQCLVEAIDLSVYSYVKPGAVHRFSIYDLDTYKYVRTVVSALDTYLQSITLGESVAKGVIGFPSVGIGRLVSQAITSSLSKLGINTVVELHITLIPTVIASSYTLTNEKQLNLSTFRKALTTMMTYSDVIDALEVYGVLKKLDKFSKVFEDSGLTEGVIRTNHMNLRSIYQVLGKHIRPLTTLVDKLDIIVGMSSKFIKVYEETYDLNLATISAYLHGLENIYGLSFKITTTKQSSITNELYRLDKELRSKGLNFNDMIPILCTSTLLSLLTIEK
;
A
#
# COMPACT_ATOMS: atom_id res chain seq x y z
N MET A 1 -6.58 -16.84 7.46
CA MET A 1 -7.65 -15.87 7.13
C MET A 1 -7.76 -14.72 8.14
N LEU A 2 -8.19 -14.96 9.39
CA LEU A 2 -8.51 -13.89 10.36
C LEU A 2 -7.34 -12.95 10.67
N ARG A 3 -6.13 -13.50 10.84
CA ARG A 3 -4.90 -12.72 11.14
C ARG A 3 -4.58 -11.67 10.07
N VAL A 4 -4.58 -12.05 8.78
CA VAL A 4 -4.29 -11.11 7.68
C VAL A 4 -5.31 -9.97 7.66
N PHE A 5 -6.58 -10.28 7.94
CA PHE A 5 -7.64 -9.29 7.98
C PHE A 5 -7.49 -8.32 9.17
N GLN A 6 -7.17 -8.82 10.37
CA GLN A 6 -6.92 -8.01 11.56
C GLN A 6 -5.74 -7.07 11.34
N CYS A 7 -4.59 -7.60 10.91
CA CYS A 7 -3.41 -6.78 10.62
C CYS A 7 -3.67 -5.78 9.49
N LEU A 8 -4.52 -6.09 8.51
CA LEU A 8 -4.91 -5.12 7.46
C LEU A 8 -5.65 -3.93 8.07
N VAL A 9 -6.66 -4.17 8.90
CA VAL A 9 -7.43 -3.10 9.55
C VAL A 9 -6.52 -2.26 10.44
N GLU A 10 -5.67 -2.91 11.24
CA GLU A 10 -4.73 -2.21 12.13
C GLU A 10 -3.65 -1.45 11.36
N ALA A 11 -3.14 -1.98 10.25
CA ALA A 11 -2.17 -1.28 9.41
C ALA A 11 -2.75 0.01 8.82
N ILE A 12 -4.03 0.01 8.43
CA ILE A 12 -4.72 1.21 7.98
C ILE A 12 -4.88 2.22 9.11
N ASP A 13 -5.34 1.77 10.28
CA ASP A 13 -5.50 2.63 11.45
C ASP A 13 -4.17 3.29 11.84
N LEU A 14 -3.10 2.50 12.01
CA LEU A 14 -1.78 3.00 12.35
C LEU A 14 -1.25 3.95 11.27
N SER A 15 -1.39 3.60 9.98
CA SER A 15 -0.82 4.43 8.91
C SER A 15 -1.56 5.77 8.76
N VAL A 16 -2.87 5.82 9.01
CA VAL A 16 -3.65 7.05 8.91
C VAL A 16 -3.62 7.85 10.23
N TYR A 17 -3.89 7.19 11.35
CA TYR A 17 -4.12 7.78 12.66
C TYR A 17 -2.94 7.68 13.64
N SER A 18 -1.76 7.27 13.20
CA SER A 18 -0.55 7.45 14.02
C SER A 18 -0.30 8.93 14.34
N TYR A 19 0.66 9.14 15.24
CA TYR A 19 1.24 10.45 15.53
C TYR A 19 1.76 11.17 14.29
N VAL A 20 2.25 12.39 14.50
CA VAL A 20 2.63 13.31 13.42
C VAL A 20 3.60 12.64 12.46
N LYS A 21 3.15 12.48 11.21
CA LYS A 21 3.96 12.05 10.07
C LYS A 21 4.21 13.29 9.20
N PRO A 22 5.39 13.92 9.30
CA PRO A 22 5.62 15.23 8.73
C PRO A 22 5.36 15.28 7.23
N GLY A 23 4.52 16.22 6.79
CA GLY A 23 4.12 16.40 5.40
C GLY A 23 3.08 15.40 4.88
N ALA A 24 2.58 14.47 5.71
CA ALA A 24 1.52 13.52 5.35
C ALA A 24 0.32 13.63 6.29
N VAL A 25 -0.78 12.95 5.96
CA VAL A 25 -1.96 12.87 6.81
C VAL A 25 -1.65 12.17 8.13
N HIS A 26 -2.17 12.70 9.24
CA HIS A 26 -2.03 12.12 10.57
C HIS A 26 -3.18 12.57 11.48
N ARG A 27 -3.30 11.96 12.66
CA ARG A 27 -4.38 12.20 13.65
C ARG A 27 -4.59 13.68 13.99
N PHE A 28 -3.48 14.42 14.11
CA PHE A 28 -3.48 15.84 14.49
C PHE A 28 -3.36 16.82 13.31
N SER A 29 -3.59 16.37 12.07
CA SER A 29 -3.38 17.21 10.90
C SER A 29 -4.44 18.30 10.83
N ILE A 30 -4.01 19.55 10.74
CA ILE A 30 -4.87 20.70 10.44
C ILE A 30 -4.95 20.98 8.94
N TYR A 31 -4.09 20.32 8.14
CA TYR A 31 -4.00 20.49 6.69
C TYR A 31 -4.84 19.46 5.93
N ASP A 32 -5.01 18.26 6.49
CA ASP A 32 -5.80 17.16 5.91
C ASP A 32 -6.96 16.81 6.84
N LEU A 33 -8.07 17.56 6.74
CA LEU A 33 -9.21 17.42 7.64
C LEU A 33 -10.00 16.12 7.43
N ASP A 34 -10.03 15.58 6.21
CA ASP A 34 -10.71 14.34 5.87
C ASP A 34 -9.74 13.16 5.83
N THR A 35 -9.32 12.72 7.02
CA THR A 35 -8.51 11.51 7.21
C THR A 35 -9.37 10.24 7.10
N TYR A 36 -10.66 10.36 7.38
CA TYR A 36 -11.64 9.27 7.37
C TYR A 36 -11.79 8.62 6.00
N LYS A 37 -11.62 9.38 4.90
CA LYS A 37 -11.68 8.82 3.54
C LYS A 37 -10.71 7.66 3.30
N TYR A 38 -9.54 7.64 3.92
CA TYR A 38 -8.55 6.56 3.76
C TYR A 38 -9.09 5.25 4.35
N VAL A 39 -9.56 5.32 5.60
CA VAL A 39 -10.15 4.17 6.28
C VAL A 39 -11.41 3.72 5.55
N ARG A 40 -12.26 4.67 5.17
CA ARG A 40 -13.49 4.34 4.46
C ARG A 40 -13.27 3.70 3.12
N THR A 41 -12.25 4.11 2.39
CA THR A 41 -11.88 3.50 1.11
C THR A 41 -11.61 2.01 1.30
N VAL A 42 -10.93 1.60 2.37
CA VAL A 42 -10.70 0.17 2.65
C VAL A 42 -11.97 -0.51 3.14
N VAL A 43 -12.68 0.12 4.08
CA VAL A 43 -13.93 -0.42 4.66
C VAL A 43 -15.02 -0.64 3.61
N SER A 44 -15.07 0.16 2.55
CA SER A 44 -16.05 0.00 1.47
C SER A 44 -15.89 -1.29 0.66
N ALA A 45 -14.72 -1.94 0.74
CA ALA A 45 -14.35 -3.11 -0.05
C ALA A 45 -13.87 -4.30 0.81
N LEU A 46 -14.29 -4.39 2.09
CA LEU A 46 -13.83 -5.47 3.00
C LEU A 46 -14.11 -6.87 2.46
N ASP A 47 -15.27 -7.09 1.84
CA ASP A 47 -15.61 -8.39 1.24
C ASP A 47 -14.60 -8.79 0.15
N THR A 48 -14.16 -7.82 -0.65
CA THR A 48 -13.12 -8.03 -1.67
C THR A 48 -11.76 -8.34 -1.04
N TYR A 49 -11.41 -7.71 0.09
CA TYR A 49 -10.20 -8.06 0.84
C TYR A 49 -10.27 -9.47 1.44
N LEU A 50 -11.42 -9.88 1.99
CA LEU A 50 -11.63 -11.25 2.49
C LEU A 50 -11.52 -12.29 1.37
N GLN A 51 -12.09 -11.99 0.21
CA GLN A 51 -11.94 -12.82 -0.99
C GLN A 51 -10.47 -12.91 -1.42
N SER A 52 -9.74 -11.79 -1.39
CA SER A 52 -8.31 -11.72 -1.72
C SER A 52 -7.47 -12.61 -0.80
N ILE A 53 -7.76 -12.60 0.51
CA ILE A 53 -7.10 -13.47 1.49
C ILE A 53 -7.34 -14.94 1.12
N THR A 54 -8.61 -15.32 0.88
CA THR A 54 -9.02 -16.69 0.55
C THR A 54 -8.33 -17.21 -0.71
N LEU A 55 -8.19 -16.37 -1.73
CA LEU A 55 -7.51 -16.72 -2.97
C LEU A 55 -5.99 -16.90 -2.76
N GLY A 56 -5.36 -16.06 -1.95
CA GLY A 56 -3.96 -16.25 -1.56
C GLY A 56 -3.71 -17.60 -0.88
N GLU A 57 -4.59 -18.02 0.04
CA GLU A 57 -4.52 -19.35 0.66
C GLU A 57 -4.73 -20.48 -0.36
N SER A 58 -5.64 -20.29 -1.32
CA SER A 58 -5.97 -21.28 -2.35
C SER A 58 -4.79 -21.53 -3.30
N VAL A 59 -4.05 -20.47 -3.66
CA VAL A 59 -2.82 -20.61 -4.45
C VAL A 59 -1.75 -21.35 -3.66
N ALA A 60 -1.57 -21.02 -2.38
CA ALA A 60 -0.58 -21.68 -1.53
C ALA A 60 -0.85 -23.18 -1.36
N LYS A 61 -2.13 -23.56 -1.22
CA LYS A 61 -2.57 -24.95 -1.15
C LYS A 61 -2.55 -25.69 -2.49
N GLY A 62 -2.21 -25.01 -3.60
CA GLY A 62 -2.19 -25.60 -4.94
C GLY A 62 -3.57 -25.86 -5.54
N VAL A 63 -4.64 -25.28 -4.98
CA VAL A 63 -6.03 -25.42 -5.49
C VAL A 63 -6.20 -24.67 -6.80
N ILE A 64 -5.54 -23.51 -6.93
CA ILE A 64 -5.53 -22.70 -8.15
C ILE A 64 -4.09 -22.25 -8.47
N GLY A 65 -3.80 -21.97 -9.74
CA GLY A 65 -2.52 -21.40 -10.16
C GLY A 65 -2.47 -19.87 -10.03
N PHE A 66 -1.27 -19.29 -10.12
CA PHE A 66 -1.07 -17.83 -10.09
C PHE A 66 -1.93 -17.04 -11.10
N PRO A 67 -2.08 -17.46 -12.38
CA PRO A 67 -2.90 -16.72 -13.35
C PRO A 67 -4.40 -16.73 -13.00
N SER A 68 -4.87 -17.73 -12.26
CA SER A 68 -6.29 -17.90 -11.92
C SER A 68 -6.75 -17.06 -10.72
N VAL A 69 -5.86 -16.30 -10.09
CA VAL A 69 -6.19 -15.45 -8.94
C VAL A 69 -7.18 -14.34 -9.32
N GLY A 70 -7.04 -13.76 -10.51
CA GLY A 70 -7.90 -12.66 -10.95
C GLY A 70 -7.68 -11.38 -10.13
N ILE A 71 -6.42 -11.00 -9.91
CA ILE A 71 -6.03 -9.82 -9.11
C ILE A 71 -6.67 -8.55 -9.66
N GLY A 72 -6.69 -8.40 -10.99
CA GLY A 72 -7.24 -7.21 -11.63
C GLY A 72 -8.74 -7.05 -11.41
N ARG A 73 -9.48 -8.16 -11.43
CA ARG A 73 -10.91 -8.17 -11.07
C ARG A 73 -11.14 -7.72 -9.63
N LEU A 74 -10.35 -8.23 -8.67
CA LEU A 74 -10.46 -7.84 -7.26
C LEU A 74 -10.15 -6.36 -7.06
N VAL A 75 -9.10 -5.85 -7.70
CA VAL A 75 -8.77 -4.42 -7.67
C VAL A 75 -9.91 -3.58 -8.26
N SER A 76 -10.46 -3.97 -9.42
CA SER A 76 -11.57 -3.29 -10.09
C SER A 76 -12.84 -3.24 -9.24
N GLN A 77 -13.18 -4.36 -8.60
CA GLN A 77 -14.31 -4.47 -7.68
C GLN A 77 -14.14 -3.59 -6.45
N ALA A 78 -12.94 -3.57 -5.85
CA ALA A 78 -12.65 -2.75 -4.69
C ALA A 78 -12.76 -1.25 -5.01
N ILE A 79 -12.18 -0.82 -6.13
CA ILE A 79 -12.26 0.57 -6.61
C ILE A 79 -13.73 0.96 -6.85
N THR A 80 -14.49 0.13 -7.56
CA THR A 80 -15.90 0.39 -7.87
C THR A 80 -16.76 0.49 -6.61
N SER A 81 -16.53 -0.41 -5.66
CA SER A 81 -17.24 -0.43 -4.36
C SER A 81 -16.96 0.84 -3.55
N SER A 82 -15.73 1.35 -3.59
CA SER A 82 -15.34 2.57 -2.90
C SER A 82 -15.84 3.82 -3.60
N LEU A 83 -15.73 3.90 -4.93
CA LEU A 83 -16.27 5.01 -5.74
C LEU A 83 -17.79 5.16 -5.55
N SER A 84 -18.54 4.07 -5.49
CA SER A 84 -20.00 4.15 -5.27
C SER A 84 -20.39 4.72 -3.89
N LYS A 85 -19.50 4.61 -2.89
CA LYS A 85 -19.76 5.07 -1.51
C LYS A 85 -19.12 6.43 -1.19
N LEU A 86 -18.02 6.77 -1.85
CA LEU A 86 -17.19 7.95 -1.51
C LEU A 86 -16.99 8.91 -2.70
N GLY A 87 -17.33 8.50 -3.92
CA GLY A 87 -17.10 9.28 -5.12
C GLY A 87 -15.64 9.72 -5.25
N ILE A 88 -15.43 11.01 -5.53
CA ILE A 88 -14.12 11.64 -5.70
C ILE A 88 -13.21 11.56 -4.46
N ASN A 89 -13.76 11.30 -3.27
CA ASN A 89 -12.96 11.16 -2.05
C ASN A 89 -12.26 9.80 -1.92
N THR A 90 -12.50 8.87 -2.86
CA THR A 90 -11.87 7.55 -2.86
C THR A 90 -10.35 7.62 -3.05
N VAL A 91 -9.59 6.98 -2.16
CA VAL A 91 -8.12 6.88 -2.27
C VAL A 91 -7.74 5.59 -3.01
N VAL A 92 -7.89 5.60 -4.33
CA VAL A 92 -7.72 4.43 -5.21
C VAL A 92 -6.36 3.73 -5.03
N GLU A 93 -5.32 4.51 -4.71
CA GLU A 93 -3.97 4.02 -4.47
C GLU A 93 -3.89 2.98 -3.35
N LEU A 94 -4.81 3.00 -2.38
CA LEU A 94 -4.89 1.97 -1.35
C LEU A 94 -5.27 0.61 -1.94
N HIS A 95 -6.27 0.54 -2.82
CA HIS A 95 -6.70 -0.75 -3.37
C HIS A 95 -5.66 -1.37 -4.31
N ILE A 96 -5.09 -0.55 -5.19
CA ILE A 96 -4.09 -1.02 -6.16
C ILE A 96 -2.79 -1.47 -5.47
N THR A 97 -2.51 -1.00 -4.25
CA THR A 97 -1.34 -1.48 -3.48
C THR A 97 -1.67 -2.63 -2.53
N LEU A 98 -2.77 -2.52 -1.79
CA LEU A 98 -3.09 -3.46 -0.72
C LEU A 98 -3.71 -4.76 -1.20
N ILE A 99 -4.50 -4.78 -2.28
CA ILE A 99 -5.08 -6.03 -2.77
C ILE A 99 -3.98 -7.03 -3.18
N PRO A 100 -3.01 -6.69 -4.06
CA PRO A 100 -1.89 -7.59 -4.36
C PRO A 100 -1.09 -7.98 -3.12
N THR A 101 -0.85 -7.03 -2.22
CA THR A 101 -0.11 -7.26 -0.97
C THR A 101 -0.82 -8.26 -0.06
N VAL A 102 -2.13 -8.14 0.11
CA VAL A 102 -2.94 -9.02 0.96
C VAL A 102 -2.95 -10.44 0.41
N ILE A 103 -3.07 -10.61 -0.92
CA ILE A 103 -3.01 -11.93 -1.57
C ILE A 103 -1.64 -12.57 -1.34
N ALA A 104 -0.55 -11.84 -1.61
CA ALA A 104 0.81 -12.35 -1.45
C ALA A 104 1.16 -12.64 0.01
N SER A 105 0.67 -11.83 0.95
CA SER A 105 0.83 -12.05 2.39
C SER A 105 0.10 -13.31 2.86
N SER A 106 -1.14 -13.49 2.40
CA SER A 106 -1.94 -14.69 2.69
C SER A 106 -1.30 -15.96 2.14
N TYR A 107 -0.80 -15.91 0.90
CA TYR A 107 -0.03 -17.01 0.30
C TYR A 107 1.20 -17.37 1.15
N THR A 108 1.97 -16.36 1.56
CA THR A 108 3.21 -16.55 2.32
C THR A 108 2.92 -17.18 3.68
N LEU A 109 1.95 -16.64 4.43
CA LEU A 109 1.54 -17.16 5.74
C LEU A 109 0.86 -18.54 5.69
N THR A 110 0.35 -18.95 4.54
CA THR A 110 -0.20 -20.31 4.40
C THR A 110 0.92 -21.33 4.24
N ASN A 111 2.03 -20.94 3.59
CA ASN A 111 3.20 -21.80 3.41
C ASN A 111 4.16 -21.78 4.61
N GLU A 112 4.11 -20.72 5.42
CA GLU A 112 5.05 -20.47 6.51
C GLU A 112 4.32 -20.09 7.80
N LYS A 113 4.86 -20.47 8.97
CA LYS A 113 4.23 -20.14 10.27
C LYS A 113 4.23 -18.63 10.58
N GLN A 114 5.14 -17.87 9.98
CA GLN A 114 5.30 -16.43 10.13
C GLN A 114 5.62 -15.82 8.77
N LEU A 115 5.33 -14.53 8.61
CA LEU A 115 5.59 -13.85 7.34
C LEU A 115 7.10 -13.68 7.14
N ASN A 116 7.70 -14.42 6.20
CA ASN A 116 9.04 -14.11 5.72
C ASN A 116 8.99 -13.05 4.60
N LEU A 117 9.65 -11.91 4.81
CA LEU A 117 9.66 -10.80 3.86
C LEU A 117 10.26 -11.18 2.49
N SER A 118 11.23 -12.10 2.44
CA SER A 118 11.82 -12.57 1.18
C SER A 118 10.86 -13.47 0.40
N THR A 119 10.13 -14.35 1.09
CA THR A 119 9.08 -15.19 0.49
C THR A 119 7.92 -14.33 0.00
N PHE A 120 7.48 -13.36 0.79
CA PHE A 120 6.48 -12.37 0.39
C PHE A 120 6.89 -11.63 -0.88
N ARG A 121 8.14 -11.12 -0.93
CA ARG A 121 8.68 -10.41 -2.10
C ARG A 121 8.60 -11.27 -3.36
N LYS A 122 9.03 -12.53 -3.24
CA LYS A 122 8.97 -13.49 -4.34
C LYS A 122 7.53 -13.75 -4.76
N ALA A 123 6.63 -14.02 -3.80
CA ALA A 123 5.22 -14.28 -4.06
C ALA A 123 4.53 -13.13 -4.78
N LEU A 124 4.68 -11.88 -4.29
CA LEU A 124 4.10 -10.70 -4.92
C LEU A 124 4.64 -10.51 -6.34
N THR A 125 5.95 -10.63 -6.52
CA THR A 125 6.59 -10.49 -7.84
C THR A 125 6.08 -11.54 -8.82
N THR A 126 6.00 -12.80 -8.40
CA THR A 126 5.47 -13.91 -9.20
C THR A 126 4.00 -13.69 -9.56
N MET A 127 3.15 -13.37 -8.58
CA MET A 127 1.72 -13.10 -8.80
C MET A 127 1.48 -11.99 -9.83
N MET A 128 2.22 -10.89 -9.71
CA MET A 128 2.08 -9.74 -10.62
C MET A 128 2.59 -10.07 -12.03
N THR A 129 3.69 -10.81 -12.15
CA THR A 129 4.30 -11.17 -13.44
C THR A 129 3.50 -12.25 -14.20
N TYR A 130 2.90 -13.20 -13.49
CA TYR A 130 2.09 -14.27 -14.09
C TYR A 130 0.59 -13.96 -14.13
N SER A 131 0.19 -12.74 -13.79
CA SER A 131 -1.17 -12.27 -14.02
C SER A 131 -1.50 -12.23 -15.51
N ASP A 132 -2.78 -12.40 -15.84
CA ASP A 132 -3.24 -12.47 -17.23
C ASP A 132 -3.42 -11.06 -17.82
N VAL A 133 -3.49 -10.96 -19.15
CA VAL A 133 -3.96 -9.80 -19.89
C VAL A 133 -5.34 -9.35 -19.40
N ILE A 134 -6.20 -10.30 -19.01
CA ILE A 134 -7.50 -9.97 -18.42
C ILE A 134 -7.35 -9.15 -17.12
N ASP A 135 -6.38 -9.46 -16.27
CA ASP A 135 -6.13 -8.67 -15.05
C ASP A 135 -5.71 -7.23 -15.39
N ALA A 136 -4.85 -7.07 -16.41
CA ALA A 136 -4.43 -5.77 -16.90
C ALA A 136 -5.62 -4.94 -17.43
N LEU A 137 -6.50 -5.57 -18.19
CA LEU A 137 -7.67 -4.94 -18.79
C LEU A 137 -8.73 -4.52 -17.76
N GLU A 138 -8.98 -5.35 -16.75
CA GLU A 138 -9.90 -5.03 -15.65
C GLU A 138 -9.45 -3.77 -14.91
N VAL A 139 -8.16 -3.68 -14.60
CA VAL A 139 -7.59 -2.50 -13.93
C VAL A 139 -7.57 -1.29 -14.85
N TYR A 140 -7.15 -1.46 -16.11
CA TYR A 140 -7.18 -0.38 -17.10
C TYR A 140 -8.60 0.20 -17.25
N GLY A 141 -9.60 -0.68 -17.39
CA GLY A 141 -10.99 -0.30 -17.62
C GLY A 141 -11.59 0.53 -16.50
N VAL A 142 -11.29 0.21 -15.23
CA VAL A 142 -11.77 1.02 -14.09
C VAL A 142 -10.97 2.31 -13.94
N LEU A 143 -9.65 2.26 -14.08
CA LEU A 143 -8.78 3.43 -13.86
C LEU A 143 -8.92 4.46 -14.97
N LYS A 144 -9.13 4.07 -16.23
CA LYS A 144 -9.35 4.98 -17.35
C LYS A 144 -10.54 5.92 -17.15
N LYS A 145 -11.51 5.54 -16.30
CA LYS A 145 -12.68 6.38 -15.98
C LYS A 145 -12.36 7.50 -14.98
N LEU A 146 -11.13 7.55 -14.46
CA LEU A 146 -10.70 8.50 -13.45
C LEU A 146 -9.66 9.44 -14.05
N ASP A 147 -9.94 10.75 -14.06
CA ASP A 147 -9.12 11.79 -14.71
C ASP A 147 -7.62 11.69 -14.41
N LYS A 148 -7.28 11.39 -13.14
CA LYS A 148 -5.89 11.24 -12.70
C LYS A 148 -5.15 10.14 -13.47
N PHE A 149 -5.81 9.01 -13.73
CA PHE A 149 -5.20 7.84 -14.34
C PHE A 149 -5.40 7.83 -15.87
N SER A 150 -6.51 8.36 -16.36
CA SER A 150 -6.78 8.49 -17.80
C SER A 150 -5.69 9.30 -18.48
N LYS A 151 -5.29 10.44 -17.90
CA LYS A 151 -4.21 11.28 -18.41
C LYS A 151 -2.88 10.53 -18.50
N VAL A 152 -2.55 9.73 -17.48
CA VAL A 152 -1.31 8.92 -17.49
C VAL A 152 -1.35 7.87 -18.60
N PHE A 153 -2.51 7.25 -18.85
CA PHE A 153 -2.66 6.31 -19.96
C PHE A 153 -2.53 7.00 -21.31
N GLU A 154 -3.14 8.17 -21.49
CA GLU A 154 -3.03 8.98 -22.71
C GLU A 154 -1.59 9.40 -23.00
N ASP A 155 -0.90 9.98 -22.01
CA ASP A 155 0.50 10.42 -22.12
C ASP A 155 1.45 9.25 -22.43
N SER A 156 1.10 8.04 -22.00
CA SER A 156 1.87 6.81 -22.26
C SER A 156 1.51 6.10 -23.57
N GLY A 157 0.45 6.53 -24.27
CA GLY A 157 -0.08 5.84 -25.46
C GLY A 157 -0.73 4.48 -25.16
N LEU A 158 -1.08 4.20 -23.90
CA LEU A 158 -1.60 2.90 -23.49
C LEU A 158 -3.09 2.80 -23.78
N THR A 159 -3.44 1.91 -24.72
CA THR A 159 -4.83 1.60 -25.10
C THR A 159 -5.16 0.14 -24.82
N GLU A 160 -6.44 -0.19 -24.77
CA GLU A 160 -6.89 -1.59 -24.67
C GLU A 160 -6.29 -2.47 -25.78
N GLY A 161 -6.20 -1.96 -27.01
CA GLY A 161 -5.58 -2.67 -28.13
C GLY A 161 -4.11 -2.95 -27.91
N VAL A 162 -3.35 -1.96 -27.40
CA VAL A 162 -1.93 -2.14 -27.05
C VAL A 162 -1.75 -3.18 -25.95
N ILE A 163 -2.59 -3.15 -24.92
CA ILE A 163 -2.56 -4.12 -23.80
C ILE A 163 -2.75 -5.54 -24.32
N ARG A 164 -3.74 -5.75 -25.20
CA ARG A 164 -4.04 -7.06 -25.80
C ARG A 164 -2.93 -7.55 -26.72
N THR A 165 -2.50 -6.73 -27.67
CA THR A 165 -1.49 -7.10 -28.67
C THR A 165 -0.13 -7.41 -28.04
N ASN A 166 0.25 -6.66 -27.00
CA ASN A 166 1.54 -6.85 -26.33
C ASN A 166 1.47 -7.86 -25.18
N HIS A 167 0.32 -8.53 -24.98
CA HIS A 167 0.09 -9.46 -23.89
C HIS A 167 0.52 -8.90 -22.51
N MET A 168 0.16 -7.64 -22.24
CA MET A 168 0.57 -6.97 -21.02
C MET A 168 -0.14 -7.55 -19.81
N ASN A 169 0.64 -7.95 -18.80
CA ASN A 169 0.13 -8.38 -17.49
C ASN A 169 -0.07 -7.18 -16.55
N LEU A 170 -0.57 -7.45 -15.33
CA LEU A 170 -0.81 -6.42 -14.31
C LEU A 170 0.47 -5.67 -13.91
N ARG A 171 1.61 -6.36 -13.84
CA ARG A 171 2.91 -5.73 -13.56
C ARG A 171 3.24 -4.66 -14.60
N SER A 172 3.04 -4.95 -15.89
CA SER A 172 3.29 -4.01 -16.98
C SER A 172 2.42 -2.75 -16.86
N ILE A 173 1.13 -2.90 -16.51
CA ILE A 173 0.25 -1.74 -16.27
C ILE A 173 0.74 -0.90 -15.09
N TYR A 174 1.13 -1.54 -13.99
CA TYR A 174 1.61 -0.85 -12.80
C TYR A 174 2.94 -0.13 -13.04
N GLN A 175 3.81 -0.67 -13.90
CA GLN A 175 5.06 -0.01 -14.29
C GLN A 175 4.80 1.25 -15.14
N VAL A 176 3.81 1.21 -16.04
CA VAL A 176 3.41 2.41 -16.81
C VAL A 176 2.88 3.49 -15.86
N LEU A 177 1.91 3.13 -15.02
CA LEU A 177 1.33 4.06 -14.04
C LEU A 177 2.36 4.55 -13.01
N GLY A 178 3.29 3.69 -12.63
CA GLY A 178 4.39 3.96 -11.70
C GLY A 178 5.36 5.04 -12.17
N LYS A 179 5.31 5.49 -13.43
CA LYS A 179 6.05 6.68 -13.85
C LYS A 179 5.53 7.97 -13.20
N HIS A 180 4.27 7.98 -12.77
CA HIS A 180 3.59 9.15 -12.21
C HIS A 180 3.00 8.90 -10.81
N ILE A 181 2.75 7.64 -10.45
CA ILE A 181 2.08 7.25 -9.20
C ILE A 181 3.07 6.50 -8.31
N ARG A 182 3.66 7.22 -7.34
CA ARG A 182 4.72 6.70 -6.46
C ARG A 182 4.36 5.40 -5.73
N PRO A 183 3.15 5.20 -5.19
CA PRO A 183 2.78 3.92 -4.59
C PRO A 183 3.01 2.71 -5.50
N LEU A 184 2.73 2.86 -6.79
CA LEU A 184 2.91 1.80 -7.77
C LEU A 184 4.38 1.59 -8.09
N THR A 185 5.15 2.66 -8.35
CA THR A 185 6.61 2.56 -8.55
C THR A 185 7.26 1.82 -7.39
N THR A 186 6.87 2.16 -6.16
CA THR A 186 7.43 1.58 -4.95
C THR A 186 7.02 0.11 -4.80
N LEU A 187 5.80 -0.26 -5.18
CA LEU A 187 5.35 -1.65 -5.14
C LEU A 187 6.04 -2.54 -6.18
N VAL A 188 6.20 -2.08 -7.42
CA VAL A 188 6.67 -2.95 -8.52
C VAL A 188 8.17 -2.87 -8.78
N ASP A 189 8.78 -1.69 -8.65
CA ASP A 189 10.18 -1.47 -9.01
C ASP A 189 11.09 -1.23 -7.80
N LYS A 190 10.54 -0.71 -6.68
CA LYS A 190 11.32 -0.41 -5.46
C LYS A 190 10.78 -1.12 -4.22
N LEU A 191 10.34 -2.37 -4.37
CA LEU A 191 9.74 -3.16 -3.30
C LEU A 191 10.67 -3.33 -2.08
N ASP A 192 11.99 -3.27 -2.29
CA ASP A 192 13.00 -3.29 -1.23
C ASP A 192 12.86 -2.10 -0.25
N ILE A 193 12.30 -0.97 -0.68
CA ILE A 193 11.99 0.16 0.21
C ILE A 193 10.86 -0.23 1.18
N ILE A 194 9.78 -0.88 0.71
CA ILE A 194 8.69 -1.34 1.57
C ILE A 194 9.20 -2.37 2.58
N VAL A 195 10.05 -3.29 2.13
CA VAL A 195 10.71 -4.30 2.99
C VAL A 195 11.63 -3.63 4.02
N GLY A 196 12.40 -2.61 3.62
CA GLY A 196 13.24 -1.82 4.52
C GLY A 196 12.43 -1.04 5.55
N MET A 197 11.32 -0.40 5.13
CA MET A 197 10.36 0.25 6.02
C MET A 197 9.78 -0.74 7.02
N SER A 198 9.38 -1.94 6.56
CA SER A 198 8.85 -2.99 7.42
C SER A 198 9.89 -3.49 8.43
N SER A 199 11.13 -3.68 8.00
CA SER A 199 12.25 -4.07 8.87
C SER A 199 12.55 -3.00 9.93
N LYS A 200 12.50 -1.72 9.54
CA LYS A 200 12.68 -0.60 10.47
C LYS A 200 11.57 -0.53 11.51
N PHE A 201 10.32 -0.75 11.10
CA PHE A 201 9.18 -0.85 12.00
C PHE A 201 9.42 -1.96 13.04
N ILE A 202 9.70 -3.19 12.58
CA ILE A 202 9.86 -4.37 13.45
C ILE A 202 10.93 -4.09 14.50
N LYS A 203 12.11 -3.63 14.06
CA LYS A 203 13.22 -3.29 14.96
C LYS A 203 12.81 -2.29 16.05
N VAL A 204 12.15 -1.18 15.66
CA VAL A 204 11.75 -0.16 16.63
C VAL A 204 10.65 -0.68 17.57
N TYR A 205 9.73 -1.50 17.07
CA TYR A 205 8.72 -2.12 17.91
C TYR A 205 9.34 -3.10 18.93
N GLU A 206 10.30 -3.94 18.53
CA GLU A 206 11.01 -4.86 19.44
C GLU A 206 11.78 -4.12 20.54
N GLU A 207 12.32 -2.93 20.24
CA GLU A 207 13.06 -2.09 21.18
C GLU A 207 12.15 -1.30 22.15
N THR A 208 10.94 -0.91 21.71
CA THR A 208 10.12 0.10 22.40
C THR A 208 8.71 -0.35 22.77
N TYR A 209 8.20 -1.41 22.14
CA TYR A 209 6.81 -1.86 22.19
C TYR A 209 5.78 -0.78 21.81
N ASP A 210 6.18 0.28 21.09
CA ASP A 210 5.32 1.37 20.65
C ASP A 210 5.08 1.32 19.12
N LEU A 211 3.87 0.93 18.74
CA LEU A 211 3.42 0.85 17.33
C LEU A 211 3.41 2.22 16.64
N ASN A 212 3.12 3.31 17.36
CA ASN A 212 3.14 4.65 16.76
C ASN A 212 4.56 5.06 16.42
N LEU A 213 5.50 4.84 17.35
CA LEU A 213 6.91 5.17 17.12
C LEU A 213 7.52 4.30 16.01
N ALA A 214 7.15 3.01 15.96
CA ALA A 214 7.53 2.11 14.88
C ALA A 214 6.98 2.58 13.52
N THR A 215 5.70 2.98 13.46
CA THR A 215 5.06 3.51 12.25
C THR A 215 5.75 4.79 11.76
N ILE A 216 6.03 5.75 12.65
CA ILE A 216 6.74 6.98 12.29
C ILE A 216 8.15 6.67 11.80
N SER A 217 8.86 5.75 12.47
CA SER A 217 10.21 5.37 12.09
C SER A 217 10.27 4.74 10.70
N ALA A 218 9.28 3.90 10.36
CA ALA A 218 9.11 3.35 9.02
C ALA A 218 8.79 4.45 8.00
N TYR A 219 7.89 5.38 8.34
CA TYR A 219 7.56 6.52 7.50
C TYR A 219 8.78 7.40 7.17
N LEU A 220 9.58 7.76 8.17
CA LEU A 220 10.80 8.56 7.99
C LEU A 220 11.85 7.82 7.14
N HIS A 221 12.00 6.50 7.34
CA HIS A 221 12.84 5.68 6.49
C HIS A 221 12.35 5.68 5.04
N GLY A 222 11.04 5.62 4.83
CA GLY A 222 10.42 5.76 3.52
C GLY A 222 10.68 7.13 2.88
N LEU A 223 10.53 8.23 3.63
CA LEU A 223 10.83 9.58 3.14
C LEU A 223 12.29 9.73 2.70
N GLU A 224 13.23 9.18 3.46
CA GLU A 224 14.65 9.22 3.10
C GLU A 224 14.90 8.47 1.78
N ASN A 225 14.33 7.28 1.61
CA ASN A 225 14.62 6.42 0.45
C ASN A 225 13.80 6.77 -0.81
N ILE A 226 12.66 7.45 -0.66
CA ILE A 226 11.79 7.85 -1.78
C ILE A 226 12.05 9.30 -2.19
N TYR A 227 12.25 10.20 -1.23
CA TYR A 227 12.38 11.64 -1.46
C TYR A 227 13.78 12.19 -1.18
N GLY A 228 14.70 11.39 -0.62
CA GLY A 228 16.01 11.89 -0.20
C GLY A 228 15.95 12.80 1.02
N LEU A 229 14.84 12.78 1.78
CA LEU A 229 14.62 13.65 2.93
C LEU A 229 14.90 12.89 4.22
N SER A 230 16.09 13.12 4.79
CA SER A 230 16.52 12.50 6.04
C SER A 230 16.27 13.45 7.22
N PHE A 231 15.62 12.94 8.26
CA PHE A 231 15.32 13.68 9.48
C PHE A 231 15.87 12.92 10.69
N LYS A 232 16.71 13.59 11.47
CA LYS A 232 17.25 13.02 12.71
C LYS A 232 16.31 13.38 13.86
N ILE A 233 15.67 12.37 14.44
CA ILE A 233 14.98 12.53 15.73
C ILE A 233 16.04 12.61 16.81
N THR A 234 16.07 13.71 17.56
CA THR A 234 17.17 14.04 18.49
C THR A 234 16.95 13.52 19.92
N THR A 235 15.82 12.87 20.18
CA THR A 235 15.36 12.50 21.51
C THR A 235 14.53 11.22 21.50
N THR A 236 14.56 10.47 22.60
CA THR A 236 13.75 9.27 22.82
C THR A 236 12.54 9.54 23.72
N LYS A 237 12.42 10.74 24.31
CA LYS A 237 11.26 11.11 25.13
C LYS A 237 10.05 11.41 24.24
N GLN A 238 8.96 10.67 24.43
CA GLN A 238 7.77 10.73 23.58
C GLN A 238 7.23 12.15 23.36
N SER A 239 7.09 12.96 24.43
CA SER A 239 6.62 14.35 24.33
C SER A 239 7.54 15.25 23.50
N SER A 240 8.86 15.03 23.57
CA SER A 240 9.84 15.78 22.79
C SER A 240 9.82 15.36 21.32
N ILE A 241 9.62 14.07 21.02
CA ILE A 241 9.48 13.56 19.65
C ILE A 241 8.25 14.17 18.98
N THR A 242 7.10 14.17 19.64
CA THR A 242 5.87 14.73 19.06
C THR A 242 6.01 16.20 18.69
N ASN A 243 6.64 17.01 19.56
CA ASN A 243 6.89 18.43 19.28
C ASN A 243 7.86 18.63 18.11
N GLU A 244 8.91 17.82 18.03
CA GLU A 244 9.87 17.85 16.92
C GLU A 244 9.20 17.51 15.58
N LEU A 245 8.39 16.45 15.56
CA LEU A 245 7.62 16.04 14.37
C LEU A 245 6.58 17.08 13.97
N TYR A 246 5.89 17.71 14.94
CA TYR A 246 4.92 18.77 14.65
C TYR A 246 5.58 20.03 14.06
N ARG A 247 6.74 20.43 14.60
CA ARG A 247 7.53 21.53 14.04
C ARG A 247 7.93 21.22 12.60
N LEU A 248 8.39 19.99 12.35
CA LEU A 248 8.79 19.55 11.02
C LEU A 248 7.60 19.49 10.05
N ASP A 249 6.44 19.00 10.48
CA ASP A 249 5.22 19.01 9.66
C ASP A 249 4.87 20.43 9.23
N LYS A 250 4.80 21.37 10.18
CA LYS A 250 4.52 22.78 9.89
C LYS A 250 5.53 23.37 8.90
N GLU A 251 6.82 23.05 9.05
CA GLU A 251 7.87 23.51 8.14
C GLU A 251 7.64 22.98 6.71
N LEU A 252 7.47 21.68 6.55
CA LEU A 252 7.27 21.04 5.25
C LEU A 252 6.00 21.55 4.57
N ARG A 253 4.90 21.64 5.33
CA ARG A 253 3.61 22.15 4.84
C ARG A 253 3.66 23.62 4.46
N SER A 254 4.41 24.45 5.19
CA SER A 254 4.62 25.87 4.83
C SER A 254 5.38 26.05 3.51
N LYS A 255 6.18 25.05 3.12
CA LYS A 255 6.87 24.97 1.83
C LYS A 255 6.01 24.34 0.71
N GLY A 256 4.74 24.03 1.00
CA GLY A 256 3.82 23.39 0.05
C GLY A 256 4.12 21.90 -0.19
N LEU A 257 4.96 21.26 0.63
CA LEU A 257 5.29 19.86 0.48
C LEU A 257 4.17 18.98 1.06
N ASN A 258 3.76 17.98 0.28
CA ASN A 258 2.75 17.00 0.63
C ASN A 258 3.23 15.60 0.20
N PHE A 259 3.19 14.66 1.15
CA PHE A 259 3.64 13.27 1.02
C PHE A 259 2.50 12.29 1.32
N ASN A 260 1.24 12.65 1.06
CA ASN A 260 0.08 11.78 1.27
C ASN A 260 0.12 10.50 0.42
N ASP A 261 0.87 10.51 -0.68
CA ASP A 261 1.14 9.32 -1.48
C ASP A 261 2.07 8.30 -0.78
N MET A 262 2.67 8.66 0.35
CA MET A 262 3.35 7.71 1.23
C MET A 262 2.38 6.83 2.00
N ILE A 263 1.10 7.21 2.15
CA ILE A 263 0.16 6.49 3.00
C ILE A 263 -0.10 5.07 2.50
N PRO A 264 -0.40 4.81 1.21
CA PRO A 264 -0.54 3.45 0.71
C PRO A 264 0.73 2.60 0.87
N ILE A 265 1.92 3.23 0.72
CA ILE A 265 3.22 2.59 0.90
C ILE A 265 3.41 2.20 2.37
N LEU A 266 3.11 3.12 3.29
CA LEU A 266 3.20 2.91 4.73
C LEU A 266 2.19 1.85 5.20
N CYS A 267 0.95 1.88 4.70
CA CYS A 267 -0.05 0.84 4.96
C CYS A 267 0.49 -0.55 4.56
N THR A 268 1.10 -0.63 3.38
CA THR A 268 1.71 -1.87 2.88
C THR A 268 2.84 -2.33 3.82
N SER A 269 3.79 -1.46 4.17
CA SER A 269 4.89 -1.84 5.07
C SER A 269 4.42 -2.21 6.47
N THR A 270 3.45 -1.47 7.03
CA THR A 270 2.90 -1.70 8.37
C THR A 270 2.16 -3.04 8.42
N LEU A 271 1.39 -3.38 7.37
CA LEU A 271 0.76 -4.70 7.26
C LEU A 271 1.78 -5.82 7.34
N LEU A 272 2.88 -5.74 6.57
CA LEU A 272 3.93 -6.76 6.59
C LEU A 272 4.59 -6.86 7.96
N SER A 273 4.80 -5.72 8.63
CA SER A 273 5.38 -5.69 9.97
C SER A 273 4.50 -6.35 11.00
N LEU A 274 3.22 -6.00 11.06
CA LEU A 274 2.24 -6.60 11.97
C LEU A 274 2.15 -8.12 11.76
N LEU A 275 2.09 -8.56 10.51
CA LEU A 275 2.11 -9.99 10.15
C LEU A 275 3.43 -10.71 10.47
N THR A 276 4.50 -9.97 10.77
CA THR A 276 5.77 -10.57 11.22
C THR A 276 5.81 -10.67 12.75
N ILE A 277 5.32 -9.66 13.47
CA ILE A 277 5.44 -9.57 14.94
C ILE A 277 4.28 -10.25 15.71
N GLU A 278 3.05 -10.20 15.19
CA GLU A 278 1.91 -10.85 15.83
C GLU A 278 2.01 -12.35 15.60
N LYS A 279 1.87 -13.17 16.66
CA LYS A 279 1.98 -14.64 16.58
C LYS A 279 0.62 -15.31 16.62
#